data_AF-I7BNM0-F1
#
_entry.id   AF-I7BNM0-F1
#
_cell.length_a   1.000
_cell.length_b   1.000
_cell.length_c   1.000
_cell.angle_alpha   90.00
_cell.angle_beta   90.00
_cell.angle_gamma   90.00
#
_symmetry.space_group_name_H-M   'P 1'
#
loop_
_entity.id
_entity.type
_entity.pdbx_description
1 polymer ?
#
loop_
_entity_poly.entity_id
_entity_poly.type
_entity_poly.pdbx_seq_one_letter_code
_entity_poly.pdbx_strand_id
1 'polypeptide(L)'
;MRNISGLLPSRQQQRRLTYLMEIGLIGMLFVGIERGNGGIVLNTAVALAVTQLPPLLERDYEIPMDPRLTLWITTAVFLHAFGTVGLPGATKTLYSQVWWWDHMTHALSASLVAGAGYATVRALHEHANGIHFPQRFVAVFILLFVLAFGVLWEILEFAIALSAQALGINAVLTQYGLADTMLDIVFNSIGGLIVALWGGAYLTDVTSAIRDRLDARDT
;
A
#
# COMPACT_ATOMS: atom_id res chain seq x y z
N MET A 1 -6.96 21.00 -20.37
CA MET A 1 -6.44 19.85 -19.59
C MET A 1 -5.09 19.44 -20.16
N ARG A 2 -3.98 19.54 -19.40
CA ARG A 2 -2.68 18.99 -19.83
C ARG A 2 -2.80 17.46 -19.81
N ASN A 3 -2.49 16.82 -20.92
CA ASN A 3 -2.60 15.38 -21.12
C ASN A 3 -1.52 14.66 -20.28
N ILE A 4 -1.86 14.32 -19.03
CA ILE A 4 -0.95 13.65 -18.07
C ILE A 4 -0.56 12.24 -18.55
N SER A 5 -1.30 11.71 -19.54
CA SER A 5 -1.03 10.43 -20.20
C SER A 5 0.36 10.35 -20.86
N GLY A 6 0.99 11.48 -21.22
CA GLY A 6 2.35 11.52 -21.76
C GLY A 6 3.47 11.42 -20.71
N LEU A 7 3.15 11.55 -19.41
CA LEU A 7 4.13 11.48 -18.32
C LEU A 7 4.20 10.10 -17.66
N LEU A 8 3.18 9.25 -17.87
CA LEU A 8 3.12 7.93 -17.27
C LEU A 8 3.86 6.90 -18.15
N PRO A 9 4.60 5.96 -17.56
CA PRO A 9 5.23 4.88 -18.31
C PRO A 9 4.18 4.09 -19.09
N SER A 10 4.55 3.56 -20.26
CA SER A 10 3.67 2.70 -21.05
C SER A 10 3.27 1.45 -20.26
N ARG A 11 2.15 0.80 -20.60
CA ARG A 11 1.72 -0.44 -19.94
C ARG A 11 2.82 -1.52 -19.93
N GLN A 12 3.60 -1.61 -21.01
CA GLN A 12 4.72 -2.53 -21.09
C GLN A 12 5.86 -2.13 -20.14
N GLN A 13 6.16 -0.84 -19.99
CA GLN A 13 7.15 -0.34 -19.03
C GLN A 13 6.69 -0.60 -17.58
N GLN A 14 5.42 -0.36 -17.25
CA GLN A 14 4.86 -0.63 -15.92
C GLN A 14 5.01 -2.11 -15.54
N ARG A 15 4.70 -3.02 -16.47
CA ARG A 15 4.91 -4.46 -16.27
C ARG A 15 6.38 -4.81 -16.09
N ARG A 16 7.28 -4.27 -16.92
CA ARG A 16 8.73 -4.48 -16.79
C ARG A 16 9.26 -4.00 -15.43
N LEU A 17 8.84 -2.82 -14.98
CA LEU A 17 9.22 -2.28 -13.67
C LEU A 17 8.73 -3.17 -12.52
N THR A 18 7.50 -3.66 -12.62
CA THR A 18 6.93 -4.62 -11.66
C THR A 18 7.80 -5.87 -11.56
N TYR A 19 8.09 -6.51 -12.70
CA TYR A 19 8.95 -7.70 -12.73
C TYR A 19 10.36 -7.45 -12.18
N LEU A 20 10.95 -6.28 -12.47
CA LEU A 20 12.27 -5.94 -11.93
C LEU A 20 12.25 -5.78 -10.40
N MET A 21 11.19 -5.19 -9.84
CA MET A 21 11.01 -5.10 -8.39
C MET A 21 10.80 -6.48 -7.76
N GLU A 22 10.03 -7.36 -8.39
CA GLU A 22 9.85 -8.74 -7.91
C GLU A 22 11.16 -9.53 -7.90
N ILE A 23 11.97 -9.41 -8.96
CA ILE A 23 13.32 -9.99 -8.99
C ILE A 23 14.18 -9.40 -7.86
N GLY A 24 14.07 -8.09 -7.61
CA GLY A 24 14.75 -7.44 -6.50
C GLY A 24 14.30 -7.97 -5.13
N LEU A 25 13.00 -8.23 -4.93
CA LEU A 25 12.47 -8.89 -3.73
C LEU A 25 13.07 -10.30 -3.58
N ILE A 26 13.10 -11.10 -4.64
CA ILE A 26 13.74 -12.42 -4.60
C ILE A 26 15.22 -12.30 -4.18
N GLY A 27 15.96 -11.33 -4.74
CA GLY A 27 17.33 -11.04 -4.34
C GLY A 27 17.47 -10.67 -2.87
N MET A 28 16.59 -9.79 -2.36
CA MET A 28 16.56 -9.40 -0.95
C MET A 28 16.25 -10.57 -0.01
N LEU A 29 15.39 -11.51 -0.44
CA LEU A 29 15.10 -12.72 0.31
C LEU A 29 16.35 -13.59 0.47
N PHE A 30 17.11 -13.78 -0.62
CA PHE A 30 18.39 -14.48 -0.56
C PHE A 30 19.41 -13.78 0.34
N VAL A 31 19.47 -12.45 0.30
CA VAL A 31 20.32 -11.67 1.22
C VAL A 31 19.89 -11.89 2.68
N GLY A 32 18.59 -11.93 2.96
CA GLY A 32 18.09 -12.24 4.30
C GLY A 32 18.52 -13.62 4.79
N ILE A 33 18.42 -14.63 3.92
CA ILE A 33 18.84 -16.01 4.22
C ILE A 33 20.35 -16.10 4.43
N GLU A 34 21.14 -15.51 3.53
CA GLU A 34 22.60 -15.51 3.59
C GLU A 34 23.13 -14.84 4.86
N ARG A 35 22.50 -13.73 5.28
CA ARG A 35 22.84 -13.01 6.52
C ARG A 35 22.25 -13.64 7.78
N GLY A 36 21.43 -14.68 7.67
CA GLY A 36 20.68 -15.26 8.80
C GLY A 36 19.72 -14.27 9.47
N ASN A 37 19.25 -13.25 8.74
CA ASN A 37 18.39 -12.20 9.28
C ASN A 37 16.91 -12.53 9.04
N GLY A 38 16.26 -13.10 10.07
CA GLY A 38 14.84 -13.46 10.02
C GLY A 38 13.90 -12.28 9.74
N GLY A 39 14.28 -11.06 10.15
CA GLY A 39 13.54 -9.83 9.86
C GLY A 39 13.45 -9.51 8.38
N ILE A 40 14.59 -9.55 7.70
CA ILE A 40 14.65 -9.37 6.24
C ILE A 40 13.88 -10.50 5.54
N VAL A 41 14.07 -11.75 5.96
CA VAL A 41 13.39 -12.91 5.38
C VAL A 41 11.87 -12.77 5.48
N LEU A 42 11.34 -12.46 6.67
CA LEU A 42 9.91 -12.31 6.87
C LEU A 42 9.34 -11.14 6.06
N ASN A 43 9.96 -9.96 6.14
CA ASN A 43 9.49 -8.78 5.40
C ASN A 43 9.46 -9.02 3.89
N THR A 44 10.51 -9.63 3.37
CA THR A 44 10.60 -9.89 1.93
C THR A 44 9.63 -11.00 1.49
N ALA A 45 9.42 -12.02 2.33
CA ALA A 45 8.43 -13.07 2.07
C ALA A 45 6.99 -12.51 2.07
N VAL A 46 6.65 -11.65 3.02
CA VAL A 46 5.35 -10.96 3.05
C VAL A 46 5.20 -10.08 1.81
N ALA A 47 6.24 -9.31 1.44
CA ALA A 47 6.22 -8.48 0.24
C ALA A 47 5.95 -9.32 -1.02
N LEU A 48 6.66 -10.43 -1.20
CA LEU A 48 6.43 -11.37 -2.32
C LEU A 48 5.02 -11.95 -2.30
N ALA A 49 4.49 -12.33 -1.14
CA ALA A 49 3.12 -12.82 -1.04
C ALA A 49 2.10 -11.75 -1.48
N VAL A 50 2.31 -10.49 -1.08
CA VAL A 50 1.45 -9.38 -1.49
C VAL A 50 1.56 -9.08 -2.99
N THR A 51 2.75 -9.18 -3.60
CA THR A 51 2.88 -9.00 -5.06
C THR A 51 2.18 -10.10 -5.85
N GLN A 52 1.91 -11.27 -5.25
CA GLN A 52 1.10 -12.31 -5.88
C GLN A 52 -0.40 -12.04 -5.84
N LEU A 53 -0.88 -11.04 -5.08
CA LEU A 53 -2.31 -10.74 -5.04
C LEU A 53 -2.89 -10.37 -6.42
N PRO A 54 -2.31 -9.43 -7.19
CA PRO A 54 -2.82 -9.13 -8.53
C PRO A 54 -2.88 -10.33 -9.49
N PRO A 55 -1.81 -11.12 -9.69
CA PRO A 55 -1.87 -12.26 -10.60
C PRO A 55 -2.83 -13.36 -10.11
N LEU A 56 -2.98 -13.56 -8.79
CA LEU A 56 -3.97 -14.51 -8.26
C LEU A 56 -5.40 -14.04 -8.51
N LEU A 57 -5.70 -12.75 -8.31
CA LEU A 57 -7.02 -12.18 -8.60
C LEU A 57 -7.35 -12.25 -10.09
N GLU A 58 -6.38 -12.00 -10.97
CA GLU A 58 -6.57 -12.08 -12.42
C GLU A 58 -6.75 -13.53 -12.89
N ARG A 59 -5.97 -14.48 -12.34
CA ARG A 59 -6.00 -15.90 -12.75
C ARG A 59 -7.17 -16.68 -12.17
N ASP A 60 -7.44 -16.54 -10.88
CA ASP A 60 -8.37 -17.42 -10.14
C ASP A 60 -9.77 -16.81 -10.01
N TYR A 61 -9.89 -15.49 -10.06
CA TYR A 61 -11.15 -14.77 -9.91
C TYR A 61 -11.56 -13.98 -11.17
N GLU A 62 -10.75 -14.04 -12.24
CA GLU A 62 -10.97 -13.33 -13.51
C GLU A 62 -11.14 -11.81 -13.34
N ILE A 63 -10.59 -11.24 -12.26
CA ILE A 63 -10.66 -9.80 -11.98
C ILE A 63 -9.55 -9.11 -12.77
N PRO A 64 -9.87 -8.26 -13.77
CA PRO A 64 -8.86 -7.61 -14.59
C PRO A 64 -8.06 -6.61 -13.75
N MET A 65 -6.75 -6.84 -13.63
CA MET A 65 -5.86 -5.97 -12.86
C MET A 65 -5.22 -4.90 -13.74
N ASP A 66 -5.43 -3.61 -13.41
CA ASP A 66 -4.75 -2.50 -14.09
C ASP A 66 -3.24 -2.56 -13.79
N PRO A 67 -2.35 -2.59 -14.80
CA PRO A 67 -0.90 -2.59 -14.58
C PRO A 67 -0.39 -1.44 -13.69
N ARG A 68 -1.10 -0.32 -13.62
CA ARG A 68 -0.79 0.79 -12.71
C ARG A 68 -1.02 0.42 -11.24
N LEU A 69 -2.11 -0.31 -10.96
CA LEU A 69 -2.43 -0.77 -9.61
C LEU A 69 -1.42 -1.83 -9.17
N THR A 70 -1.11 -2.79 -10.06
CA THR A 70 -0.06 -3.80 -9.80
C THR A 70 1.28 -3.14 -9.51
N LEU A 71 1.68 -2.15 -10.33
CA LEU A 71 2.91 -1.41 -10.12
C LEU A 71 2.91 -0.69 -8.77
N TRP A 72 1.81 -0.02 -8.42
CA TRP A 72 1.68 0.69 -7.14
C TRP A 72 1.79 -0.26 -5.94
N ILE A 73 1.05 -1.37 -5.94
CA ILE A 73 1.13 -2.41 -4.90
C ILE A 73 2.57 -2.88 -4.74
N THR A 74 3.19 -3.23 -5.87
CA THR A 74 4.56 -3.76 -5.90
C THR A 74 5.58 -2.73 -5.42
N THR A 75 5.44 -1.47 -5.82
CA THR A 75 6.34 -0.39 -5.36
C THR A 75 6.24 -0.19 -3.85
N ALA A 76 5.05 -0.23 -3.26
CA ALA A 76 4.91 -0.06 -1.82
C ALA A 76 5.65 -1.15 -1.03
N VAL A 77 5.36 -2.42 -1.36
CA VAL A 77 5.97 -3.55 -0.64
C VAL A 77 7.46 -3.71 -0.97
N PHE A 78 7.89 -3.33 -2.17
CA PHE A 78 9.29 -3.28 -2.54
C PHE A 78 10.05 -2.25 -1.72
N LEU A 79 9.57 -1.02 -1.62
CA LEU A 79 10.23 0.04 -0.86
C LEU A 79 10.28 -0.28 0.64
N HIS A 80 9.22 -0.89 1.16
CA HIS A 80 9.19 -1.36 2.55
C HIS A 80 10.24 -2.45 2.80
N ALA A 81 10.26 -3.51 1.97
CA ALA A 81 11.28 -4.57 2.07
C ALA A 81 12.71 -4.03 1.89
N PHE A 82 12.93 -3.14 0.92
CA PHE A 82 14.22 -2.50 0.68
C PHE A 82 14.69 -1.65 1.86
N GLY A 83 13.74 -1.03 2.57
CA GLY A 83 13.97 -0.35 3.84
C GLY A 83 14.72 -1.21 4.86
N THR A 84 14.34 -2.49 4.97
CA THR A 84 14.90 -3.45 5.94
C THR A 84 16.28 -3.98 5.56
N VAL A 85 16.61 -4.03 4.26
CA VAL A 85 17.90 -4.56 3.77
C VAL A 85 18.98 -3.49 3.73
N GLY A 86 18.62 -2.29 3.24
CA GLY A 86 19.56 -1.23 2.93
C GLY A 86 20.34 -1.46 1.63
N LEU A 87 21.32 -0.59 1.37
CA LEU A 87 22.15 -0.68 0.16
C LEU A 87 23.05 -1.93 0.19
N PRO A 88 23.36 -2.56 -0.97
CA PRO A 88 24.35 -3.64 -1.04
C PRO A 88 25.67 -3.22 -0.39
N GLY A 89 26.16 -4.03 0.57
CA GLY A 89 27.37 -3.74 1.35
C GLY A 89 27.18 -2.79 2.55
N ALA A 90 25.98 -2.22 2.76
CA ALA A 90 25.69 -1.43 3.95
C ALA A 90 25.52 -2.33 5.19
N THR A 91 26.03 -1.85 6.33
CA THR A 91 25.89 -2.48 7.65
C THR A 91 24.64 -2.04 8.39
N LYS A 92 23.97 -0.99 7.89
CA LYS A 92 22.78 -0.38 8.48
C LYS A 92 21.60 -0.44 7.50
N THR A 93 20.38 -0.52 8.02
CA THR A 93 19.15 -0.51 7.22
C THR A 93 18.84 0.89 6.70
N LEU A 94 18.01 1.03 5.66
CA LEU A 94 17.55 2.34 5.21
C LEU A 94 16.64 3.02 6.24
N TYR A 95 15.82 2.24 6.95
CA TYR A 95 15.04 2.72 8.11
C TYR A 95 15.91 3.45 9.14
N SER A 96 17.13 2.97 9.38
CA SER A 96 18.06 3.62 10.33
C SER A 96 18.87 4.76 9.73
N GLN A 97 18.97 4.87 8.40
CA GLN A 97 19.86 5.82 7.72
C GLN A 97 19.12 7.04 7.16
N VAL A 98 17.87 6.86 6.75
CA VAL A 98 17.10 7.88 6.04
C VAL A 98 15.83 8.17 6.84
N TRP A 99 15.86 9.28 7.59
CA TRP A 99 14.83 9.63 8.58
C TRP A 99 13.40 9.69 8.02
N TRP A 100 13.22 10.04 6.74
CA TRP A 100 11.89 10.14 6.11
C TRP A 100 11.45 8.83 5.44
N TRP A 101 12.34 7.84 5.32
CA TRP A 101 12.06 6.61 4.59
C TRP A 101 10.87 5.87 5.18
N ASP A 102 10.90 5.74 6.50
CA ASP A 102 9.90 5.05 7.27
C ASP A 102 8.50 5.64 7.06
N HIS A 103 8.36 6.91 7.42
CA HIS A 103 7.23 7.77 7.15
C HIS A 103 6.69 7.70 5.71
N MET A 104 7.56 7.70 4.69
CA MET A 104 7.13 7.56 3.29
C MET A 104 6.53 6.17 3.05
N THR A 105 7.18 5.10 3.53
CA THR A 105 6.67 3.74 3.36
C THR A 105 5.35 3.52 4.10
N HIS A 106 5.15 4.17 5.25
CA HIS A 106 3.88 4.19 5.98
C HIS A 106 2.79 4.89 5.17
N ALA A 107 3.02 6.10 4.68
CA ALA A 107 2.05 6.81 3.84
C ALA A 107 1.69 6.03 2.56
N LEU A 108 2.67 5.40 1.92
CA LEU A 108 2.46 4.60 0.72
C LEU A 108 1.69 3.31 1.02
N SER A 109 2.00 2.61 2.12
CA SER A 109 1.28 1.41 2.55
C SER A 109 -0.15 1.74 2.97
N ALA A 110 -0.34 2.82 3.72
CA ALA A 110 -1.67 3.31 4.10
C ALA A 110 -2.54 3.66 2.89
N SER A 111 -1.94 4.17 1.80
CA SER A 111 -2.68 4.43 0.56
C SER A 111 -3.21 3.14 -0.10
N LEU A 112 -2.50 2.01 0.02
CA LEU A 112 -2.98 0.71 -0.44
C LEU A 112 -4.11 0.18 0.45
N VAL A 113 -3.96 0.30 1.77
CA VAL A 113 -5.01 -0.04 2.74
C VAL A 113 -6.27 0.77 2.47
N ALA A 114 -6.13 2.07 2.18
CA ALA A 114 -7.24 2.94 1.80
C ALA A 114 -7.92 2.46 0.51
N GLY A 115 -7.13 2.06 -0.50
CA GLY A 115 -7.64 1.48 -1.74
C GLY A 115 -8.43 0.18 -1.51
N ALA A 116 -7.95 -0.70 -0.63
CA ALA A 116 -8.65 -1.92 -0.24
C ALA A 116 -9.97 -1.62 0.50
N GLY A 117 -9.96 -0.65 1.42
CA GLY A 117 -11.17 -0.17 2.10
C GLY A 117 -12.19 0.41 1.11
N TYR A 118 -11.75 1.23 0.16
CA TYR A 118 -12.60 1.77 -0.90
C TYR A 118 -13.21 0.64 -1.76
N ALA A 119 -12.39 -0.31 -2.21
CA ALA A 119 -12.86 -1.45 -3.01
C ALA A 119 -13.92 -2.28 -2.26
N THR A 120 -13.72 -2.49 -0.96
CA THR A 120 -14.67 -3.21 -0.09
C THR A 120 -16.02 -2.49 -0.02
N VAL A 121 -16.01 -1.18 0.27
CA VAL A 121 -17.25 -0.38 0.31
C VAL A 121 -17.94 -0.34 -1.04
N ARG A 122 -17.17 -0.22 -2.13
CA ARG A 122 -17.72 -0.20 -3.48
C ARG A 122 -18.41 -1.51 -3.83
N ALA A 123 -17.78 -2.64 -3.50
CA ALA A 123 -18.37 -3.97 -3.69
C ALA A 123 -19.70 -4.09 -2.94
N LEU A 124 -19.76 -3.67 -1.68
CA LEU A 124 -21.00 -3.67 -0.89
C LEU A 124 -22.06 -2.75 -1.49
N HIS A 125 -21.67 -1.54 -1.90
CA HIS A 125 -22.61 -0.59 -2.51
C HIS A 125 -23.24 -1.12 -3.81
N GLU A 126 -22.46 -1.83 -4.63
CA GLU A 126 -22.92 -2.36 -5.92
C GLU A 126 -23.73 -3.65 -5.79
N HIS A 127 -23.45 -4.49 -4.79
CA HIS A 127 -24.01 -5.84 -4.71
C HIS A 127 -25.01 -6.04 -3.57
N ALA A 128 -25.06 -5.16 -2.58
CA ALA A 128 -26.02 -5.26 -1.48
C ALA A 128 -27.28 -4.43 -1.78
N ASN A 129 -28.37 -5.14 -2.06
CA ASN A 129 -29.67 -4.52 -2.31
C ASN A 129 -30.09 -3.61 -1.14
N GLY A 130 -30.41 -2.36 -1.45
CA GLY A 130 -30.87 -1.36 -0.47
C GLY A 130 -29.75 -0.61 0.27
N ILE A 131 -28.48 -0.91 0.02
CA ILE A 131 -27.34 -0.23 0.69
C ILE A 131 -26.76 0.86 -0.21
N HIS A 132 -27.01 2.12 0.14
CA HIS A 132 -26.43 3.27 -0.55
C HIS A 132 -25.59 4.11 0.41
N PHE A 133 -24.31 4.28 0.10
CA PHE A 133 -23.40 5.07 0.93
C PHE A 133 -23.22 6.47 0.36
N PRO A 134 -23.53 7.54 1.13
CA PRO A 134 -23.17 8.89 0.74
C PRO A 134 -21.64 9.01 0.56
N GLN A 135 -21.20 9.76 -0.43
CA GLN A 135 -19.77 9.94 -0.72
C GLN A 135 -18.97 10.47 0.49
N ARG A 136 -19.57 11.38 1.27
CA ARG A 136 -18.97 11.87 2.53
C ARG A 136 -18.77 10.76 3.55
N PHE A 137 -19.73 9.82 3.64
CA PHE A 137 -19.60 8.66 4.52
C PHE A 137 -18.46 7.76 4.05
N VAL A 138 -18.33 7.49 2.75
CA VAL A 138 -17.25 6.67 2.20
C VAL A 138 -15.87 7.28 2.51
N ALA A 139 -15.71 8.59 2.35
CA ALA A 139 -14.45 9.28 2.65
C ALA A 139 -14.07 9.17 4.14
N VAL A 140 -15.03 9.38 5.05
CA VAL A 140 -14.80 9.23 6.50
C VAL A 140 -14.52 7.78 6.86
N PHE A 141 -15.26 6.83 6.29
CA PHE A 141 -15.03 5.41 6.49
C PHE A 141 -13.62 5.00 6.09
N ILE A 142 -13.13 5.43 4.92
CA ILE A 142 -11.77 5.11 4.46
C ILE A 142 -10.72 5.65 5.42
N LEU A 143 -10.88 6.90 5.87
CA LEU A 143 -9.95 7.49 6.84
C LEU A 143 -9.93 6.69 8.15
N LEU A 144 -11.09 6.34 8.69
CA LEU A 144 -11.19 5.53 9.91
C LEU A 144 -10.66 4.11 9.71
N PHE A 145 -10.89 3.50 8.55
CA PHE A 145 -10.39 2.18 8.20
C PHE A 145 -8.87 2.15 8.16
N VAL A 146 -8.24 3.14 7.51
CA VAL A 146 -6.79 3.31 7.47
C VAL A 146 -6.22 3.54 8.85
N LEU A 147 -6.83 4.41 9.66
CA LEU A 147 -6.40 4.65 11.03
C LEU A 147 -6.48 3.38 11.89
N ALA A 148 -7.59 2.65 11.82
CA ALA A 148 -7.77 1.41 12.55
C ALA A 148 -6.75 0.35 12.14
N PHE A 149 -6.48 0.22 10.84
CA PHE A 149 -5.44 -0.67 10.34
C PHE A 149 -4.04 -0.22 10.77
N GLY A 150 -3.76 1.07 10.76
CA GLY A 150 -2.50 1.63 11.27
C GLY A 150 -2.27 1.27 12.73
N VAL A 151 -3.28 1.46 13.59
CA VAL A 151 -3.21 1.04 15.00
C VAL A 151 -3.00 -0.47 15.13
N LEU A 152 -3.71 -1.29 14.33
CA LEU A 152 -3.53 -2.73 14.33
C LEU A 152 -2.10 -3.13 13.94
N TRP A 153 -1.51 -2.42 12.98
CA TRP A 153 -0.15 -2.65 12.52
C TRP A 153 0.88 -2.35 13.62
N GLU A 154 0.77 -1.20 14.29
CA GLU A 154 1.63 -0.83 15.43
C GLU A 154 1.56 -1.86 16.57
N ILE A 155 0.36 -2.38 16.85
CA ILE A 155 0.17 -3.43 17.86
C ILE A 155 0.87 -4.73 17.43
N LEU A 156 0.80 -5.09 16.15
CA LEU A 156 1.47 -6.27 15.62
C LEU A 156 2.99 -6.14 15.72
N GLU A 157 3.55 -4.97 15.37
CA GLU A 157 4.99 -4.72 15.50
C GLU A 157 5.45 -4.79 16.95
N PHE A 158 4.72 -4.15 17.87
CA PHE A 158 5.01 -4.25 19.30
C PHE A 158 4.96 -5.70 19.80
N ALA A 159 3.95 -6.47 19.39
CA ALA A 159 3.81 -7.88 19.76
C ALA A 159 4.96 -8.76 19.21
N ILE A 160 5.40 -8.50 17.98
CA ILE A 160 6.54 -9.20 17.36
C ILE A 160 7.84 -8.84 18.08
N ALA A 161 8.04 -7.57 18.43
CA ALA A 161 9.20 -7.12 19.20
C ALA A 161 9.26 -7.78 20.59
N LEU A 162 8.14 -7.83 21.31
CA LEU A 162 8.04 -8.52 22.60
C LEU A 162 8.31 -10.02 22.46
N SER A 163 7.76 -10.66 21.43
CA SER A 163 7.96 -12.10 21.17
C SER A 163 9.43 -12.41 20.87
N ALA A 164 10.09 -11.58 20.08
CA ALA A 164 11.51 -11.72 19.79
C ALA A 164 12.38 -11.59 21.05
N GLN A 165 12.06 -10.60 21.90
CA GLN A 165 12.74 -10.41 23.19
C GLN A 165 12.55 -11.63 24.11
N ALA A 166 11.34 -12.17 24.20
CA ALA A 166 11.04 -13.34 25.02
C ALA A 166 11.77 -14.61 24.56
N LEU A 167 11.95 -14.77 23.24
CA LEU A 167 12.65 -15.91 22.63
C LEU A 167 14.17 -15.74 22.56
N GLY A 168 14.70 -14.58 22.96
CA GLY A 168 16.13 -14.27 22.87
C GLY A 168 16.66 -14.23 21.43
N ILE A 169 15.77 -14.01 20.45
CA ILE A 169 16.12 -13.87 19.04
C ILE A 169 16.18 -12.39 18.65
N ASN A 170 16.97 -12.06 17.63
CA ASN A 170 17.01 -10.69 17.11
C ASN A 170 15.62 -10.26 16.63
N ALA A 171 15.23 -9.02 16.93
CA ALA A 171 13.94 -8.47 16.52
C ALA A 171 13.76 -8.57 15.00
N VAL A 172 12.62 -9.12 14.60
CA VAL A 172 12.24 -9.37 13.20
C VAL A 172 11.62 -8.11 12.57
N LEU A 173 10.88 -7.35 13.39
CA LEU A 173 10.39 -6.00 13.12
C LEU A 173 10.82 -5.13 14.31
N THR A 174 11.41 -3.96 14.04
CA THR A 174 11.95 -3.10 15.10
C THR A 174 11.01 -1.92 15.29
N GLN A 175 10.32 -1.88 16.42
CA GLN A 175 9.62 -0.66 16.84
C GLN A 175 10.65 0.32 17.40
N TYR A 176 10.78 1.52 16.81
CA TYR A 176 11.81 2.49 17.23
C TYR A 176 11.37 3.38 18.40
N GLY A 177 10.12 3.22 18.88
CA GLY A 177 9.62 3.80 20.13
C GLY A 177 8.29 4.54 19.96
N LEU A 178 7.85 5.25 21.00
CA LEU A 178 6.55 5.96 20.98
C LEU A 178 6.48 7.07 19.93
N ALA A 179 7.56 7.85 19.78
CA ALA A 179 7.57 8.98 18.84
C ALA A 179 7.43 8.53 17.38
N ASP A 180 8.02 7.38 17.06
CA ASP A 180 7.95 6.68 15.78
C ASP A 180 6.51 6.28 15.48
N THR A 181 5.92 5.45 16.35
CA THR A 181 4.50 5.06 16.29
C THR A 181 3.55 6.25 16.11
N MET A 182 3.77 7.36 16.81
CA MET A 182 2.93 8.55 16.66
C MET A 182 3.07 9.20 15.28
N LEU A 183 4.28 9.23 14.73
CA LEU A 183 4.52 9.72 13.38
C LEU A 183 3.96 8.76 12.33
N ASP A 184 4.01 7.45 12.55
CA ASP A 184 3.42 6.47 11.65
C ASP A 184 1.92 6.64 11.52
N ILE A 185 1.21 6.87 12.62
CA ILE A 185 -0.21 7.19 12.59
C ILE A 185 -0.47 8.50 11.82
N VAL A 186 0.40 9.51 11.94
CA VAL A 186 0.28 10.75 11.16
C VAL A 186 0.48 10.49 9.66
N PHE A 187 1.52 9.77 9.26
CA PHE A 187 1.79 9.48 7.85
C PHE A 187 0.76 8.51 7.24
N ASN A 188 0.27 7.56 8.03
CA ASN A 188 -0.88 6.73 7.68
C ASN A 188 -2.12 7.60 7.41
N SER A 189 -2.37 8.60 8.26
CA SER A 189 -3.47 9.56 8.07
C SER A 189 -3.31 10.36 6.78
N ILE A 190 -2.09 10.80 6.44
CA ILE A 190 -1.80 11.53 5.20
C ILE A 190 -2.08 10.64 3.98
N GLY A 191 -1.57 9.41 3.96
CA GLY A 191 -1.81 8.45 2.89
C GLY A 191 -3.30 8.12 2.72
N GLY A 192 -3.99 7.89 3.84
CA GLY A 192 -5.44 7.64 3.86
C GLY A 192 -6.25 8.84 3.38
N LEU A 193 -5.90 10.05 3.80
CA LEU A 193 -6.57 11.28 3.39
C LEU A 193 -6.41 11.55 1.89
N ILE A 194 -5.20 11.37 1.35
CA ILE A 194 -4.94 11.53 -0.10
C ILE A 194 -5.87 10.61 -0.89
N VAL A 195 -5.99 9.34 -0.51
CA VAL A 195 -6.85 8.38 -1.20
C VAL A 195 -8.33 8.68 -0.96
N ALA A 196 -8.74 9.03 0.26
CA ALA A 196 -10.13 9.38 0.57
C ALA A 196 -10.60 10.60 -0.23
N LEU A 197 -9.75 11.61 -0.39
CA LEU A 197 -10.04 12.80 -1.19
C LEU A 197 -10.03 12.50 -2.69
N TRP A 198 -9.09 11.69 -3.19
CA TRP A 198 -9.05 11.32 -4.63
C TRP A 198 -10.18 10.37 -5.02
N GLY A 199 -10.51 9.39 -4.17
CA GLY A 199 -11.64 8.47 -4.36
C GLY A 199 -12.98 9.20 -4.30
N GLY A 200 -13.07 10.28 -3.53
CA GLY A 200 -14.17 11.24 -3.62
C GLY A 200 -14.16 12.02 -4.94
N ALA A 201 -13.06 12.71 -5.26
CA ALA A 201 -13.01 13.66 -6.38
C ALA A 201 -13.26 13.01 -7.76
N TYR A 202 -12.76 11.79 -7.99
CA TYR A 202 -12.92 11.11 -9.29
C TYR A 202 -14.39 10.82 -9.62
N LEU A 203 -15.22 10.56 -8.61
CA LEU A 203 -16.64 10.30 -8.79
C LEU A 203 -17.44 11.60 -8.99
N THR A 204 -17.09 12.70 -8.32
CA THR A 204 -17.80 13.98 -8.52
C THR A 204 -17.64 14.46 -9.95
N ASP A 205 -16.43 14.39 -10.51
CA ASP A 205 -16.14 14.87 -11.87
C ASP A 205 -16.78 13.98 -12.94
N VAL A 206 -16.76 12.65 -12.76
CA VAL A 206 -17.43 11.71 -13.69
C VAL A 206 -18.94 11.84 -13.62
N THR A 207 -19.50 12.00 -12.42
CA THR A 207 -20.96 12.18 -12.24
C THR A 207 -21.43 13.51 -12.82
N SER A 208 -20.63 14.58 -12.64
CA SER A 208 -20.91 15.89 -13.25
C SER A 208 -20.81 15.82 -14.78
N ALA A 209 -19.77 15.17 -15.32
CA ALA A 209 -19.61 15.00 -16.76
C ALA A 209 -20.71 14.12 -17.41
N ILE A 210 -21.22 13.11 -16.71
CA ILE A 210 -22.37 12.31 -17.17
C ILE A 210 -23.65 13.15 -17.14
N ARG A 211 -23.88 13.91 -16.05
CA ARG A 211 -25.02 14.81 -15.92
C ARG A 211 -25.05 15.85 -17.03
N ASP A 212 -23.94 16.56 -17.24
CA ASP A 212 -23.81 17.58 -18.28
C ASP A 212 -24.07 17.01 -19.69
N ARG A 213 -23.72 15.73 -19.91
CA ARG A 213 -23.92 15.05 -21.20
C ARG A 213 -25.34 14.52 -21.41
N LEU A 214 -26.06 14.22 -20.34
CA LEU A 214 -27.49 13.86 -20.40
C LEU A 214 -28.34 15.11 -20.56
N ASP A 215 -28.05 16.18 -19.80
CA ASP A 215 -28.73 17.46 -19.90
C ASP A 215 -28.57 18.09 -21.30
N ALA A 216 -27.42 17.91 -21.95
CA ALA A 216 -27.17 18.36 -23.33
C ALA A 216 -27.88 17.54 -24.42
N ARG A 217 -28.52 16.41 -24.08
CA ARG A 217 -29.33 15.60 -25.03
C ARG A 217 -30.82 15.90 -24.96
N ASP A 218 -31.26 16.58 -23.90
CA ASP A 218 -32.66 16.94 -23.65
C ASP A 218 -32.98 18.39 -24.07
N THR A 219 -32.04 19.08 -24.74
CA THR A 219 -32.21 20.39 -25.41
C THR A 219 -31.95 20.28 -26.91
#